data_AF-A0ABD1XUB5-F1
#
_entry.id   AF-A0ABD1XUB5-F1
#
_cell.length_a   1.000
_cell.length_b   1.000
_cell.length_c   1.000
_cell.angle_alpha   90.00
_cell.angle_beta   90.00
_cell.angle_gamma   90.00
#
_symmetry.space_group_name_H-M   'P 1'
#
loop_
_entity.id
_entity.type
_entity.pdbx_description
1 polymer ?
#
loop_
_entity_poly.entity_id
_entity_poly.type
_entity_poly.pdbx_seq_one_letter_code
_entity_poly.pdbx_strand_id
1 'polypeptide(L)'
;MGSRIEGTALALRSWFFRGSHNCNGNMYQYPIKPAADTYQQFQSISNQWVIPDMMERQSPRPCVGGKNRFPLARSIFLTGCVTFLVLYSLLVPALSQEAADFISIDCGGKGFKDVATEIEWLPDEKYLGSGKVLRERFVAVPATVTLDNDNLKTLANANLVQTAMVFLPRVNGISPSKYCYVVGVRNTTNYLVRVMFPPRNLTANDPSIDLSRYTSRFYFTVDSTFIATIELAPVLPKTVELVVTPLDKNMYICLIPLEDRSSMPAVSTIELRPLPNELYLQGRQEIQTADITNEQGDVVPPKAVGNTGLRTSYLITVSRLNFGGNISLPPIRYPSDQHDRLWYPAGFSDTTQLSAINATRTPVDPKIIATWDNNWDFPGEVLETAWEGRNPNLNFTVAFNLTGSRSLRPINTFYFGMTFVYPDESGGVQNVYLSAAGGSEISWTSVAPLPFAVIISRNFKQTFNGDSNFFTFSSLNATVPPKVNAFDLLGEFEADTKRTKPDDGSTITDFANNLGQRVDIFVDTSGDPCLPVPWNWIVCSIESPPRITQINISSTGASGKIPSDFGNLDQLTVLDFSNNTFTGELPESLASITTLRELNLAHNKLGGDIPIFQIIMQ
;
A
#
# COMPACT_ATOMS: atom_id res chain seq x y z
N MET A 1 38.63 -11.02 -22.17
CA MET A 1 37.86 -11.91 -21.27
C MET A 1 36.39 -11.68 -21.58
N GLY A 2 35.82 -12.60 -22.35
CA GLY A 2 34.46 -12.51 -22.83
C GLY A 2 33.96 -13.90 -23.22
N SER A 3 32.64 -13.97 -23.37
CA SER A 3 31.80 -15.06 -23.89
C SER A 3 31.10 -15.99 -22.88
N ARG A 4 29.76 -15.96 -23.00
CA ARG A 4 28.79 -17.06 -22.92
C ARG A 4 28.58 -17.80 -21.60
N ILE A 5 27.47 -17.47 -20.93
CA ILE A 5 26.55 -18.48 -20.35
C ILE A 5 25.11 -18.04 -20.64
N GLU A 6 24.68 -18.19 -21.89
CA GLU A 6 23.29 -18.56 -22.19
C GLU A 6 23.30 -20.08 -22.32
N GLY A 7 22.52 -20.79 -21.48
CA GLY A 7 22.28 -22.23 -21.67
C GLY A 7 22.32 -23.12 -20.44
N THR A 8 21.67 -22.78 -19.32
CA THR A 8 21.41 -23.75 -18.23
C THR A 8 20.05 -23.58 -17.52
N ALA A 9 19.09 -22.83 -18.07
CA ALA A 9 17.73 -22.76 -17.53
C ALA A 9 16.74 -23.76 -18.17
N LEU A 10 17.19 -24.61 -19.11
CA LEU A 10 16.34 -25.51 -19.90
C LEU A 10 16.59 -27.01 -19.66
N ALA A 11 17.33 -27.39 -18.62
CA ALA A 11 17.68 -28.79 -18.34
C ALA A 11 17.09 -29.37 -17.03
N LEU A 12 16.14 -28.68 -16.37
CA LEU A 12 15.46 -29.18 -15.16
C LEU A 12 13.95 -29.38 -15.33
N ARG A 13 13.47 -29.51 -16.57
CA ARG A 13 12.06 -29.88 -16.88
C ARG A 13 11.86 -31.33 -17.30
N SER A 14 12.87 -32.17 -17.22
CA SER A 14 12.76 -33.59 -17.56
C SER A 14 13.40 -34.44 -16.49
N TRP A 15 12.61 -34.87 -15.51
CA TRP A 15 12.75 -36.15 -14.78
C TRP A 15 11.42 -36.40 -14.05
N PHE A 16 10.37 -36.69 -14.82
CA PHE A 16 9.16 -37.33 -14.30
C PHE A 16 9.20 -38.80 -14.69
N PHE A 17 9.12 -39.69 -13.70
CA PHE A 17 9.02 -41.14 -13.89
C PHE A 17 7.83 -41.49 -14.79
N ARG A 18 8.09 -41.95 -16.03
CA ARG A 18 7.16 -42.80 -16.79
C ARG A 18 7.32 -44.23 -16.31
N GLY A 19 6.49 -44.66 -15.37
CA GLY A 19 6.32 -46.07 -15.05
C GLY A 19 5.14 -46.64 -15.82
N SER A 20 5.37 -47.32 -16.95
CA SER A 20 4.36 -48.16 -17.60
C SER A 20 4.61 -49.62 -17.21
N HIS A 21 3.66 -50.27 -16.53
CA HIS A 21 3.64 -51.73 -16.38
C HIS A 21 2.51 -52.34 -17.18
N ASN A 22 2.85 -53.36 -17.97
CA ASN A 22 1.97 -54.08 -18.86
C ASN A 22 1.59 -55.41 -18.20
N CYS A 23 0.31 -55.58 -17.91
CA CYS A 23 -0.29 -56.87 -17.55
C CYS A 23 -1.58 -57.04 -18.35
N ASN A 24 -1.57 -58.01 -19.29
CA ASN A 24 -2.73 -58.47 -20.07
C ASN A 24 -3.56 -57.40 -20.81
N GLY A 25 -2.92 -56.63 -21.69
CA GLY A 25 -3.56 -56.19 -22.94
C GLY A 25 -4.58 -55.04 -22.90
N ASN A 26 -4.77 -54.32 -21.80
CA ASN A 26 -5.55 -53.07 -21.78
C ASN A 26 -4.75 -51.92 -21.15
N MET A 27 -4.63 -50.78 -21.85
CA MET A 27 -4.01 -49.55 -21.35
C MET A 27 -4.99 -48.76 -20.47
N TYR A 28 -4.64 -48.49 -19.23
CA TYR A 28 -5.30 -47.50 -18.38
C TYR A 28 -4.37 -46.30 -18.16
N GLN A 29 -4.79 -45.11 -18.61
CA GLN A 29 -4.15 -43.84 -18.28
C GLN A 29 -4.85 -43.23 -17.05
N TYR A 30 -4.08 -42.86 -16.02
CA TYR A 30 -4.57 -42.04 -14.91
C TYR A 30 -4.20 -40.57 -15.13
N PRO A 31 -5.13 -39.61 -14.95
CA PRO A 31 -4.80 -38.20 -15.00
C PRO A 31 -4.01 -37.78 -13.77
N ILE A 32 -2.96 -36.96 -13.99
CA ILE A 32 -2.14 -36.35 -12.95
C ILE A 32 -2.93 -35.21 -12.30
N LYS A 33 -3.21 -35.28 -10.99
CA LYS A 33 -3.59 -34.11 -10.17
C LYS A 33 -2.31 -33.39 -9.69
N PRO A 34 -2.31 -32.06 -9.57
CA PRO A 34 -1.13 -31.32 -9.10
C PRO A 34 -0.80 -31.66 -7.64
N ALA A 35 0.49 -31.77 -7.34
CA ALA A 35 1.03 -32.08 -6.03
C ALA A 35 0.78 -30.93 -5.03
N ALA A 36 -0.27 -31.06 -4.21
CA ALA A 36 -0.48 -30.26 -3.00
C ALA A 36 -0.52 -31.15 -1.73
N ASP A 37 -0.82 -32.44 -1.86
CA ASP A 37 -1.13 -33.29 -0.70
C ASP A 37 0.05 -34.09 -0.12
N THR A 38 1.24 -34.05 -0.73
CA THR A 38 2.41 -34.80 -0.23
C THR A 38 3.31 -34.02 0.75
N TYR A 39 3.09 -32.72 0.94
CA TYR A 39 3.84 -31.91 1.90
C TYR A 39 3.39 -32.15 3.36
N GLN A 40 2.11 -32.46 3.58
CA GLN A 40 1.56 -32.64 4.93
C GLN A 40 1.94 -33.97 5.60
N GLN A 41 2.34 -35.01 4.85
CA GLN A 41 2.66 -36.32 5.43
C GLN A 41 4.10 -36.47 5.93
N PHE A 42 5.05 -35.61 5.52
CA PHE A 42 6.46 -35.78 5.90
C PHE A 42 6.89 -35.03 7.15
N GLN A 43 6.13 -34.02 7.62
CA GLN A 43 6.47 -33.28 8.84
C GLN A 43 5.94 -33.90 10.15
N SER A 44 5.02 -34.88 10.10
CA SER A 44 4.48 -35.48 11.32
C SER A 44 5.35 -36.60 11.92
N ILE A 45 6.47 -36.98 11.29
CA ILE A 45 7.29 -38.13 11.72
C ILE A 45 8.60 -37.71 12.44
N SER A 46 8.94 -36.42 12.54
CA SER A 46 10.24 -36.02 13.12
C SER A 46 10.28 -35.87 14.65
N ASN A 47 9.14 -35.80 15.35
CA ASN A 47 9.13 -35.32 16.74
C ASN A 47 8.70 -36.31 17.84
N GLN A 48 8.59 -37.61 17.57
CA GLN A 48 8.41 -38.61 18.65
C GLN A 48 9.14 -39.93 18.33
N TRP A 49 10.28 -40.16 18.99
CA TRP A 49 10.86 -41.50 19.15
C TRP A 49 10.71 -41.94 20.60
N VAL A 50 9.55 -42.53 20.91
CA VAL A 50 9.41 -43.59 21.90
C VAL A 50 8.73 -44.74 21.16
N ILE A 51 9.43 -45.87 21.06
CA ILE A 51 8.92 -47.10 20.44
C ILE A 51 7.89 -47.70 21.40
N PRO A 52 6.65 -47.94 20.96
CA PRO A 52 6.16 -49.31 21.03
C PRO A 52 5.52 -49.79 19.73
N ASP A 53 5.72 -51.09 19.50
CA ASP A 53 5.08 -51.93 18.49
C ASP A 53 3.61 -51.60 18.25
N MET A 54 3.23 -51.43 16.98
CA MET A 54 1.98 -51.95 16.40
C MET A 54 1.86 -51.50 14.94
N MET A 55 2.40 -52.30 14.01
CA MET A 55 1.89 -52.35 12.63
C MET A 55 1.95 -53.79 12.14
N GLU A 56 0.91 -54.55 12.50
CA GLU A 56 0.48 -55.68 11.70
C GLU A 56 -0.90 -55.33 11.13
N ARG A 57 -1.09 -55.60 9.83
CA ARG A 57 -2.31 -55.43 8.99
C ARG A 57 -2.42 -54.09 8.26
N GLN A 58 -1.90 -54.03 7.05
CA GLN A 58 -2.62 -54.44 5.84
C GLN A 58 -1.65 -54.48 4.65
N SER A 59 -1.52 -55.64 4.02
CA SER A 59 -0.80 -55.85 2.77
C SER A 59 -1.77 -56.34 1.69
N PRO A 60 -1.69 -55.87 0.43
CA PRO A 60 -2.28 -56.57 -0.69
C PRO A 60 -1.43 -57.81 -1.04
N ARG A 61 -2.10 -58.90 -1.42
CA ARG A 61 -1.52 -60.22 -1.67
C ARG A 61 -0.43 -60.22 -2.78
N PRO A 62 0.56 -61.13 -2.69
CA PRO A 62 1.67 -61.21 -3.65
C PRO A 62 1.31 -62.02 -4.90
N CYS A 63 1.85 -61.62 -6.05
CA CYS A 63 2.08 -62.54 -7.15
C CYS A 63 3.24 -63.49 -6.78
N VAL A 64 3.02 -64.78 -6.98
CA VAL A 64 3.88 -65.88 -6.53
C VAL A 64 5.10 -66.05 -7.44
N GLY A 65 6.29 -66.22 -6.84
CA GLY A 65 7.39 -66.99 -7.44
C GLY A 65 8.79 -66.40 -7.29
N GLY A 66 9.68 -67.14 -6.59
CA GLY A 66 11.13 -67.06 -6.82
C GLY A 66 11.98 -66.54 -5.65
N LYS A 67 12.98 -67.34 -5.26
CA LYS A 67 13.86 -67.19 -4.09
C LYS A 67 14.97 -66.12 -4.26
N ASN A 68 15.34 -65.50 -3.14
CA ASN A 68 16.66 -65.00 -2.73
C ASN A 68 17.50 -64.11 -3.68
N ARG A 69 17.68 -62.83 -3.29
CA ARG A 69 18.95 -62.12 -2.97
C ARG A 69 18.76 -60.60 -3.11
N PHE A 70 19.32 -59.80 -2.19
CA PHE A 70 20.10 -58.56 -2.41
C PHE A 70 20.09 -57.64 -1.17
N PRO A 71 21.19 -57.58 -0.38
CA PRO A 71 21.46 -56.48 0.54
C PRO A 71 22.25 -55.40 -0.20
N LEU A 72 21.58 -54.53 -0.96
CA LEU A 72 22.24 -53.34 -1.55
C LEU A 72 21.35 -52.08 -1.56
N ALA A 73 20.05 -52.19 -1.27
CA ALA A 73 19.14 -51.04 -1.32
C ALA A 73 19.16 -50.14 -0.06
N ARG A 74 19.67 -50.62 1.09
CA ARG A 74 19.72 -49.82 2.33
C ARG A 74 20.89 -48.83 2.38
N SER A 75 21.99 -49.08 1.66
CA SER A 75 23.17 -48.20 1.64
C SER A 75 22.95 -46.97 0.76
N ILE A 76 22.23 -47.10 -0.36
CA ILE A 76 22.01 -46.01 -1.31
C ILE A 76 21.00 -44.98 -0.77
N PHE A 77 20.02 -45.42 0.03
CA PHE A 77 19.02 -44.52 0.63
C PHE A 77 19.60 -43.63 1.75
N LEU A 78 20.43 -44.17 2.63
CA LEU A 78 21.04 -43.37 3.70
C LEU A 78 22.08 -42.37 3.16
N THR A 79 22.84 -42.75 2.13
CA THR A 79 23.85 -41.86 1.54
C THR A 79 23.22 -40.73 0.71
N GLY A 80 22.05 -40.99 0.09
CA GLY A 80 21.25 -39.98 -0.63
C GLY A 80 20.59 -38.94 0.27
N CYS A 81 20.06 -39.34 1.44
CA CYS A 81 19.45 -38.40 2.37
C CYS A 81 20.47 -37.48 3.08
N VAL A 82 21.66 -37.99 3.41
CA VAL A 82 22.70 -37.17 4.07
C VAL A 82 23.34 -36.19 3.09
N THR A 83 23.52 -36.58 1.83
CA THR A 83 24.00 -35.64 0.80
C THR A 83 22.96 -34.58 0.45
N PHE A 84 21.66 -34.90 0.46
CA PHE A 84 20.60 -33.91 0.28
C PHE A 84 20.52 -32.91 1.44
N LEU A 85 20.67 -33.35 2.69
CA LEU A 85 20.67 -32.47 3.87
C LEU A 85 21.92 -31.57 3.94
N VAL A 86 23.09 -32.09 3.53
CA VAL A 86 24.34 -31.32 3.51
C VAL A 86 24.40 -30.35 2.32
N LEU A 87 23.86 -30.73 1.15
CA LEU A 87 23.70 -29.80 0.02
C LEU A 87 22.62 -28.76 0.29
N TYR A 88 21.53 -29.10 0.98
CA TYR A 88 20.49 -28.13 1.36
C TYR A 88 21.02 -27.13 2.40
N SER A 89 21.85 -27.54 3.35
CA SER A 89 22.49 -26.63 4.32
C SER A 89 23.63 -25.79 3.72
N LEU A 90 24.23 -26.21 2.60
CA LEU A 90 25.23 -25.42 1.84
C LEU A 90 24.63 -24.58 0.70
N LEU A 91 23.36 -24.81 0.33
CA LEU A 91 22.60 -24.06 -0.70
C LEU A 91 21.45 -23.22 -0.13
N VAL A 92 21.26 -23.22 1.18
CA VAL A 92 20.54 -22.13 1.86
C VAL A 92 21.56 -21.00 1.98
N PRO A 93 21.61 -20.00 1.09
CA PRO A 93 22.04 -18.71 1.59
C PRO A 93 21.15 -18.47 2.80
N ALA A 94 21.73 -18.00 3.92
CA ALA A 94 20.94 -17.33 4.94
C ALA A 94 19.89 -16.53 4.18
N LEU A 95 18.61 -16.87 4.38
CA LEU A 95 17.51 -16.12 3.81
C LEU A 95 17.63 -14.74 4.46
N SER A 96 18.52 -13.90 3.94
CA SER A 96 18.27 -12.50 3.82
C SER A 96 16.97 -12.47 3.06
N GLN A 97 15.88 -12.36 3.81
CA GLN A 97 14.61 -11.86 3.33
C GLN A 97 15.01 -10.74 2.36
N GLU A 98 14.90 -10.99 1.04
CA GLU A 98 15.14 -9.94 0.04
C GLU A 98 14.33 -8.78 0.57
N ALA A 99 15.01 -7.68 0.93
CA ALA A 99 14.36 -6.54 1.55
C ALA A 99 13.13 -6.28 0.69
N ALA A 100 11.94 -6.52 1.26
CA ALA A 100 10.69 -6.27 0.55
C ALA A 100 10.84 -4.86 -0.04
N ASP A 101 10.43 -4.65 -1.31
CA ASP A 101 10.65 -3.41 -2.09
C ASP A 101 10.00 -2.17 -1.42
N PHE A 102 10.47 -1.86 -0.22
CA PHE A 102 10.00 -0.86 0.70
C PHE A 102 10.69 0.42 0.31
N ILE A 103 9.89 1.47 0.20
CA ILE A 103 10.41 2.81 0.02
C ILE A 103 10.10 3.54 1.32
N SER A 104 11.13 3.89 2.06
CA SER A 104 11.03 4.65 3.30
C SER A 104 11.84 5.91 3.15
N ILE A 105 11.20 7.06 3.24
CA ILE A 105 11.79 8.37 2.97
C ILE A 105 11.81 9.17 4.26
N ASP A 106 13.02 9.60 4.65
CA ASP A 106 13.31 10.49 5.78
C ASP A 106 13.37 11.93 5.25
N CYS A 107 12.24 12.65 5.36
CA CYS A 107 12.09 13.97 4.78
C CYS A 107 12.89 15.03 5.57
N GLY A 108 13.87 15.65 4.91
CA GLY A 108 14.73 16.65 5.54
C GLY A 108 15.79 16.10 6.49
N GLY A 109 15.85 14.79 6.67
CA GLY A 109 16.94 14.11 7.34
C GLY A 109 18.05 13.67 6.39
N LYS A 110 18.95 12.82 6.90
CA LYS A 110 20.12 12.30 6.16
C LYS A 110 20.00 10.81 5.87
N GLY A 111 18.83 10.22 6.14
CA GLY A 111 18.65 8.77 6.13
C GLY A 111 19.32 8.09 7.32
N PHE A 112 18.81 6.92 7.67
CA PHE A 112 19.32 6.09 8.76
C PHE A 112 18.83 4.65 8.59
N LYS A 113 19.44 3.71 9.30
CA LYS A 113 18.91 2.34 9.44
C LYS A 113 18.19 2.24 10.77
N ASP A 114 16.90 1.91 10.73
CA ASP A 114 16.11 1.73 11.95
C ASP A 114 16.60 0.45 12.67
N VAL A 115 16.93 0.57 13.95
CA VAL A 115 17.54 -0.55 14.71
C VAL A 115 16.50 -1.63 15.06
N ALA A 116 15.23 -1.26 15.20
CA ALA A 116 14.16 -2.17 15.60
C ALA A 116 13.63 -2.98 14.41
N THR A 117 13.47 -2.31 13.27
CA THR A 117 12.89 -2.91 12.06
C THR A 117 13.93 -3.32 11.02
N GLU A 118 15.18 -2.87 11.16
CA GLU A 118 16.24 -2.96 10.16
C GLU A 118 15.94 -2.28 8.81
N ILE A 119 14.82 -1.56 8.71
CA ILE A 119 14.43 -0.85 7.49
C ILE A 119 15.40 0.32 7.26
N GLU A 120 15.87 0.44 6.02
CA GLU A 120 16.67 1.57 5.58
C GLU A 120 15.77 2.74 5.20
N TRP A 121 16.03 3.88 5.84
CA TRP A 121 15.38 5.16 5.58
C TRP A 121 16.26 6.00 4.69
N LEU A 122 15.71 6.40 3.54
CA LEU A 122 16.42 7.08 2.49
C LEU A 122 16.25 8.59 2.61
N PRO A 123 17.30 9.38 2.33
CA PRO A 123 17.15 10.82 2.16
C PRO A 123 16.16 11.16 1.04
N ASP A 124 15.48 12.29 1.19
CA ASP A 124 14.34 12.66 0.34
C ASP A 124 14.72 13.43 -0.93
N GLU A 125 16.00 13.80 -1.09
CA GLU A 125 16.50 14.62 -2.20
C GLU A 125 16.19 14.05 -3.59
N LYS A 126 16.22 12.71 -3.72
CA LYS A 126 15.98 12.05 -5.01
C LYS A 126 14.50 11.92 -5.38
N TYR A 127 13.62 12.07 -4.41
CA TYR A 127 12.18 11.89 -4.58
C TYR A 127 11.43 13.20 -4.69
N LEU A 128 11.93 14.27 -4.06
CA LEU A 128 11.30 15.58 -4.13
C LEU A 128 11.42 16.16 -5.55
N GLY A 129 10.29 16.32 -6.24
CA GLY A 129 10.23 16.95 -7.55
C GLY A 129 10.78 18.38 -7.50
N SER A 130 11.69 18.71 -8.42
CA SER A 130 12.44 19.98 -8.40
C SER A 130 13.21 20.24 -7.11
N GLY A 131 13.48 19.19 -6.31
CA GLY A 131 14.02 19.29 -4.95
C GLY A 131 15.35 20.01 -4.85
N LYS A 132 16.28 19.77 -5.79
CA LYS A 132 17.57 20.49 -5.85
C LYS A 132 17.35 22.01 -5.95
N VAL A 133 16.48 22.45 -6.87
CA VAL A 133 16.22 23.87 -7.10
C VAL A 133 15.48 24.49 -5.93
N LEU A 134 14.48 23.77 -5.39
CA LEU A 134 13.73 24.22 -4.23
C LEU A 134 14.65 24.47 -3.03
N ARG A 135 15.66 23.62 -2.81
CA ARG A 135 16.65 23.81 -1.74
C ARG A 135 17.62 24.94 -2.02
N GLU A 136 18.17 25.03 -3.23
CA GLU A 136 19.06 26.13 -3.64
C GLU A 136 18.39 27.51 -3.51
N ARG A 137 17.07 27.56 -3.68
CA ARG A 137 16.26 28.78 -3.52
C ARG A 137 15.68 28.97 -2.11
N PHE A 138 16.06 28.13 -1.14
CA PHE A 138 15.55 28.15 0.24
C PHE A 138 14.02 28.04 0.34
N VAL A 139 13.38 27.44 -0.66
CA VAL A 139 11.94 27.13 -0.65
C VAL A 139 11.68 25.85 0.13
N ALA A 140 12.53 24.83 -0.04
CA ALA A 140 12.49 23.59 0.74
C ALA A 140 13.61 23.63 1.79
N VAL A 141 13.26 23.61 3.06
CA VAL A 141 14.18 23.79 4.19
C VAL A 141 14.04 22.61 5.16
N PRO A 142 15.13 21.92 5.49
CA PRO A 142 15.10 20.90 6.52
C PRO A 142 14.92 21.54 7.91
N ALA A 143 14.12 20.91 8.76
CA ALA A 143 13.85 21.33 10.11
C ALA A 143 14.01 20.16 11.10
N THR A 144 14.27 20.52 12.35
CA THR A 144 14.28 19.60 13.49
C THR A 144 12.96 19.70 14.24
N VAL A 145 12.49 18.56 14.70
CA VAL A 145 11.28 18.45 15.51
C VAL A 145 11.69 18.41 16.98
N THR A 146 11.13 19.32 17.77
CA THR A 146 11.33 19.29 19.22
C THR A 146 10.16 18.55 19.87
N LEU A 147 10.43 17.34 20.37
CA LEU A 147 9.47 16.54 21.13
C LEU A 147 9.70 16.77 22.63
N ASP A 148 8.63 17.04 23.38
CA ASP A 148 8.72 17.06 24.85
C ASP A 148 9.04 15.66 25.40
N ASN A 149 9.92 15.60 26.42
CA ASN A 149 10.47 14.35 26.99
C ASN A 149 9.42 13.33 27.47
N ASP A 150 8.23 13.76 27.88
CA ASP A 150 7.16 12.85 28.29
C ASP A 150 6.41 12.23 27.09
N ASN A 151 6.36 12.93 25.95
CA ASN A 151 5.75 12.44 24.71
C ASN A 151 6.69 11.52 23.91
N LEU A 152 8.00 11.64 24.13
CA LEU A 152 9.02 10.74 23.59
C LEU A 152 8.88 9.28 24.07
N LYS A 153 8.36 9.07 25.29
CA LYS A 153 8.17 7.73 25.87
C LYS A 153 6.98 6.97 25.28
N THR A 154 6.03 7.68 24.67
CA THR A 154 4.78 7.12 24.14
C THR A 154 4.78 7.00 22.62
N LEU A 155 5.67 7.72 21.93
CA LEU A 155 5.79 7.63 20.48
C LEU A 155 6.72 6.49 20.07
N ALA A 156 6.12 5.35 19.70
CA ALA A 156 6.86 4.29 19.04
C ALA A 156 7.55 4.83 17.78
N ASN A 157 8.86 4.59 17.67
CA ASN A 157 9.70 5.09 16.58
C ASN A 157 9.82 6.62 16.55
N ALA A 158 9.95 7.28 17.70
CA ALA A 158 10.22 8.73 17.79
C ALA A 158 11.38 9.22 16.89
N ASN A 159 12.34 8.35 16.57
CA ASN A 159 13.41 8.62 15.62
C ASN A 159 12.88 9.01 14.22
N LEU A 160 11.75 8.44 13.79
CA LEU A 160 11.14 8.70 12.48
C LEU A 160 10.61 10.13 12.33
N VAL A 161 10.37 10.83 13.45
CA VAL A 161 9.80 12.18 13.44
C VAL A 161 10.75 13.21 14.03
N GLN A 162 12.06 12.93 14.06
CA GLN A 162 13.06 13.91 14.53
C GLN A 162 13.34 15.01 13.51
N THR A 163 13.09 14.72 12.24
CA THR A 163 13.36 15.56 11.08
C THR A 163 12.07 15.83 10.31
N ALA A 164 12.05 16.95 9.61
CA ALA A 164 11.00 17.29 8.67
C ALA A 164 11.55 18.10 7.50
N MET A 165 10.95 17.94 6.33
CA MET A 165 11.07 18.90 5.24
C MET A 165 9.96 19.92 5.37
N VAL A 166 10.31 21.20 5.32
CA VAL A 166 9.40 22.33 5.42
C VAL A 166 9.44 23.16 4.14
N PHE A 167 8.27 23.53 3.63
CA PHE A 167 8.13 24.27 2.38
C PHE A 167 7.66 25.69 2.63
N LEU A 168 8.49 26.66 2.28
CA LEU A 168 8.22 28.08 2.51
C LEU A 168 7.37 28.66 1.38
N PRO A 169 6.30 29.41 1.71
CA PRO A 169 5.28 29.87 0.76
C PRO A 169 5.77 30.92 -0.25
N ARG A 170 6.69 31.80 0.15
CA ARG A 170 7.16 32.90 -0.68
C ARG A 170 8.61 33.24 -0.38
N VAL A 171 9.51 32.81 -1.26
CA VAL A 171 10.94 33.12 -1.18
C VAL A 171 11.38 33.70 -2.52
N ASN A 172 11.91 34.93 -2.50
CA ASN A 172 12.41 35.63 -3.69
C ASN A 172 11.39 35.74 -4.85
N GLY A 173 10.10 35.91 -4.54
CA GLY A 173 9.03 36.01 -5.55
C GLY A 173 8.53 34.65 -6.08
N ILE A 174 9.15 33.54 -5.69
CA ILE A 174 8.72 32.18 -6.02
C ILE A 174 7.63 31.76 -5.04
N SER A 175 6.50 31.29 -5.55
CA SER A 175 5.38 30.78 -4.74
C SER A 175 4.77 29.56 -5.44
N PRO A 176 5.37 28.37 -5.30
CA PRO A 176 4.93 27.17 -6.02
C PRO A 176 3.48 26.81 -5.75
N SER A 177 2.80 26.24 -6.75
CA SER A 177 1.42 25.76 -6.63
C SER A 177 1.31 24.56 -5.70
N LYS A 178 2.34 23.69 -5.70
CA LYS A 178 2.39 22.44 -4.95
C LYS A 178 3.82 21.92 -4.80
N TYR A 179 4.00 21.03 -3.82
CA TYR A 179 5.26 20.34 -3.56
C TYR A 179 5.01 18.84 -3.62
N CYS A 180 5.52 18.17 -4.66
CA CYS A 180 5.26 16.75 -4.88
C CYS A 180 6.52 15.90 -4.75
N TYR A 181 6.41 14.82 -3.97
CA TYR A 181 7.32 13.69 -4.06
C TYR A 181 6.89 12.78 -5.21
N VAL A 182 7.83 12.44 -6.09
CA VAL A 182 7.65 11.55 -7.24
C VAL A 182 8.28 10.21 -6.89
N VAL A 183 7.45 9.22 -6.60
CA VAL A 183 7.92 7.90 -6.15
C VAL A 183 7.67 6.86 -7.23
N GLY A 184 8.73 6.21 -7.70
CA GLY A 184 8.64 5.13 -8.68
C GLY A 184 7.99 3.88 -8.07
N VAL A 185 6.95 3.37 -8.72
CA VAL A 185 6.10 2.26 -8.26
C VAL A 185 5.74 1.30 -9.39
N ARG A 186 5.27 0.11 -9.04
CA ARG A 186 4.74 -0.87 -9.99
C ARG A 186 3.26 -0.59 -10.26
N ASN A 187 2.90 -0.25 -11.50
CA ASN A 187 1.52 0.12 -11.96
C ASN A 187 0.42 -0.90 -11.57
N THR A 188 0.78 -2.15 -11.31
CA THR A 188 -0.18 -3.23 -11.00
C THR A 188 -0.16 -3.68 -9.55
N THR A 189 0.59 -3.04 -8.67
CA THR A 189 0.73 -3.44 -7.27
C THR A 189 0.05 -2.41 -6.39
N ASN A 190 -0.81 -2.85 -5.47
CA ASN A 190 -1.34 -1.98 -4.43
C ASN A 190 -0.22 -1.61 -3.46
N TYR A 191 -0.30 -0.42 -2.87
CA TYR A 191 0.65 0.02 -1.87
C TYR A 191 -0.05 0.45 -0.60
N LEU A 192 0.50 0.06 0.54
CA LEU A 192 0.27 0.76 1.81
C LEU A 192 1.11 2.03 1.76
N VAL A 193 0.46 3.18 1.73
CA VAL A 193 1.10 4.50 1.74
C VAL A 193 0.91 5.09 3.13
N ARG A 194 1.99 5.30 3.88
CA ARG A 194 1.94 5.98 5.18
C ARG A 194 2.72 7.28 5.10
N VAL A 195 2.08 8.38 5.49
CA VAL A 195 2.71 9.70 5.55
C VAL A 195 2.59 10.23 6.97
N MET A 196 3.71 10.60 7.58
CA MET A 196 3.73 11.22 8.90
C MET A 196 4.07 12.69 8.78
N PHE A 197 3.21 13.51 9.38
CA PHE A 197 3.36 14.95 9.49
C PHE A 197 3.91 15.30 10.88
N PRO A 198 4.90 16.19 10.97
CA PRO A 198 5.50 16.58 12.26
C PRO A 198 4.51 17.34 13.14
N PRO A 199 4.78 17.48 14.45
CA PRO A 199 4.13 18.50 15.25
C PRO A 199 4.57 19.91 14.79
N ARG A 200 3.82 20.93 15.20
CA ARG A 200 4.08 22.34 14.86
C ARG A 200 5.37 22.88 15.49
N ASN A 201 5.88 22.23 16.53
CA ASN A 201 7.12 22.62 17.21
C ASN A 201 8.37 22.27 16.38
N LEU A 202 8.58 23.06 15.32
CA LEU A 202 9.65 22.90 14.34
C LEU A 202 10.68 24.03 14.47
N THR A 203 11.95 23.67 14.41
CA THR A 203 13.06 24.62 14.30
C THR A 203 13.79 24.39 12.98
N ALA A 204 13.81 25.39 12.10
CA ALA A 204 14.57 25.31 10.86
C ALA A 204 16.07 25.11 11.16
N ASN A 205 16.76 24.33 10.33
CA ASN A 205 18.20 24.12 10.51
C ASN A 205 19.01 25.39 10.24
N ASP A 206 18.44 26.33 9.48
CA ASP A 206 18.96 27.69 9.32
C ASP A 206 18.35 28.60 10.40
N PRO A 207 19.17 29.15 11.33
CA PRO A 207 18.68 29.95 12.45
C PRO A 207 18.10 31.32 12.02
N SER A 208 18.30 31.75 10.77
CA SER A 208 17.71 32.98 10.24
C SER A 208 16.22 32.83 9.87
N ILE A 209 15.73 31.59 9.81
CA ILE A 209 14.38 31.27 9.36
C ILE A 209 13.49 31.00 10.58
N ASP A 210 12.61 31.96 10.88
CA ASP A 210 11.55 31.78 11.87
C ASP A 210 10.31 31.14 11.23
N LEU A 211 10.01 29.90 11.62
CA LEU A 211 8.87 29.12 11.13
C LEU A 211 7.55 29.49 11.84
N SER A 212 7.61 30.12 13.01
CA SER A 212 6.42 30.38 13.85
C SER A 212 5.42 31.34 13.21
N ARG A 213 5.90 32.18 12.28
CA ARG A 213 5.12 33.18 11.55
C ARG A 213 4.21 32.62 10.45
N TYR A 214 4.35 31.35 10.09
CA TYR A 214 3.58 30.75 8.99
C TYR A 214 2.41 29.90 9.49
N THR A 215 1.36 29.85 8.68
CA THR A 215 0.22 28.97 8.90
C THR A 215 0.61 27.52 8.59
N SER A 216 0.46 26.62 9.56
CA SER A 216 0.80 25.20 9.43
C SER A 216 -0.39 24.34 8.97
N ARG A 217 -1.25 24.90 8.12
CA ARG A 217 -2.45 24.26 7.56
C ARG A 217 -2.34 24.19 6.04
N PHE A 218 -2.51 23.02 5.46
CA PHE A 218 -2.29 22.77 4.02
C PHE A 218 -3.10 21.55 3.56
N TYR A 219 -3.21 21.35 2.25
CA TYR A 219 -3.89 20.18 1.69
C TYR A 219 -2.89 19.06 1.39
N PHE A 220 -3.32 17.82 1.57
CA PHE A 220 -2.56 16.61 1.28
C PHE A 220 -3.28 15.78 0.22
N THR A 221 -2.55 15.42 -0.84
CA THR A 221 -3.07 14.57 -1.92
C THR A 221 -2.12 13.41 -2.21
N VAL A 222 -2.71 12.32 -2.68
CA VAL A 222 -1.97 11.24 -3.34
C VAL A 222 -2.52 11.14 -4.75
N ASP A 223 -1.63 11.25 -5.71
CA ASP A 223 -1.94 11.59 -7.09
C ASP A 223 -2.83 12.85 -7.15
N SER A 224 -3.90 12.81 -7.94
CA SER A 224 -4.91 13.85 -8.02
C SER A 224 -5.95 13.76 -6.89
N THR A 225 -5.93 12.70 -6.10
CA THR A 225 -6.95 12.46 -5.08
C THR A 225 -6.68 13.28 -3.83
N PHE A 226 -7.60 14.18 -3.50
CA PHE A 226 -7.61 14.85 -2.21
C PHE A 226 -7.83 13.84 -1.07
N ILE A 227 -6.89 13.82 -0.12
CA ILE A 227 -6.93 12.91 1.03
C ILE A 227 -7.46 13.63 2.26
N ALA A 228 -6.84 14.75 2.63
CA ALA A 228 -7.20 15.48 3.84
C ALA A 228 -6.66 16.92 3.84
N THR A 229 -7.27 17.75 4.68
CA THR A 229 -6.62 18.96 5.17
C THR A 229 -5.77 18.62 6.38
N ILE A 230 -4.49 18.97 6.34
CA ILE A 230 -3.55 18.78 7.43
C ILE A 230 -3.38 20.09 8.17
N GLU A 231 -3.51 20.04 9.49
CA GLU A 231 -3.17 21.13 10.40
C GLU A 231 -2.21 20.53 11.44
N LEU A 232 -0.98 21.05 11.48
CA LEU A 232 0.03 20.51 12.39
C LEU A 232 -0.37 20.79 13.84
N ALA A 233 -0.51 19.73 14.63
CA ALA A 233 -0.83 19.84 16.05
C ALA A 233 0.39 20.31 16.84
N PRO A 234 0.23 20.98 17.99
CA PRO A 234 1.36 21.57 18.72
C PRO A 234 2.40 20.56 19.18
N VAL A 235 1.97 19.36 19.58
CA VAL A 235 2.80 18.40 20.32
C VAL A 235 2.93 17.04 19.63
N LEU A 236 1.84 16.50 19.08
CA LEU A 236 1.83 15.15 18.53
C LEU A 236 1.89 15.17 17.00
N PRO A 237 2.67 14.27 16.38
CA PRO A 237 2.64 14.09 14.94
C PRO A 237 1.31 13.50 14.49
N LYS A 238 0.97 13.71 13.22
CA LYS A 238 -0.23 13.16 12.59
C LYS A 238 0.18 12.14 11.54
N THR A 239 -0.38 10.94 11.59
CA THR A 239 -0.13 9.89 10.61
C THR A 239 -1.36 9.66 9.77
N VAL A 240 -1.20 9.58 8.45
CA VAL A 240 -2.23 9.15 7.51
C VAL A 240 -1.72 7.89 6.82
N GLU A 241 -2.51 6.83 6.84
CA GLU A 241 -2.18 5.56 6.20
C GLU A 241 -3.30 5.16 5.23
N LEU A 242 -2.92 4.81 4.01
CA LEU A 242 -3.81 4.55 2.89
C LEU A 242 -3.45 3.23 2.22
N VAL A 243 -4.42 2.57 1.61
CA VAL A 243 -4.18 1.55 0.57
C VAL A 243 -4.52 2.19 -0.76
N VAL A 244 -3.50 2.32 -1.61
CA VAL A 244 -3.55 3.05 -2.88
C VAL A 244 -3.20 2.11 -4.02
N THR A 245 -4.00 2.15 -5.07
CA THR A 245 -3.63 1.55 -6.36
C THR A 245 -3.02 2.65 -7.24
N PRO A 246 -1.75 2.54 -7.64
CA PRO A 246 -1.09 3.56 -8.44
C PRO A 246 -1.70 3.66 -9.83
N LEU A 247 -1.76 4.89 -10.37
CA LEU A 247 -2.31 5.13 -11.71
C LEU A 247 -1.34 4.72 -12.81
N ASP A 248 -0.04 4.89 -12.57
CA ASP A 248 1.02 4.64 -13.53
C ASP A 248 2.32 4.13 -12.86
N LYS A 249 3.49 4.41 -13.45
CA LYS A 249 4.80 4.00 -12.92
C LYS A 249 5.31 4.92 -11.80
N ASN A 250 4.65 6.05 -11.60
CA ASN A 250 4.93 7.02 -10.56
C ASN A 250 3.67 7.25 -9.72
N MET A 251 3.89 7.43 -8.43
CA MET A 251 2.90 7.93 -7.49
C MET A 251 3.36 9.32 -7.04
N TYR A 252 2.45 10.28 -7.09
CA TYR A 252 2.73 11.64 -6.66
C TYR A 252 2.16 11.89 -5.27
N ILE A 253 3.00 12.20 -4.30
CA ILE A 253 2.57 12.51 -2.92
C ILE A 253 2.77 14.00 -2.75
N CYS A 254 1.68 14.76 -2.79
CA CYS A 254 1.75 16.22 -2.91
C CYS A 254 1.21 16.94 -1.68
N LEU A 255 1.91 18.01 -1.31
CA LEU A 255 1.50 18.97 -0.31
C LEU A 255 1.16 20.27 -1.03
N ILE A 256 -0.06 20.76 -0.84
CA ILE A 256 -0.55 21.97 -1.50
C ILE A 256 -0.74 23.05 -0.44
N PRO A 257 -0.10 24.22 -0.57
CA PRO A 257 -0.41 25.34 0.29
C PRO A 257 -1.88 25.79 0.12
N LEU A 258 -2.39 26.60 1.05
CA LEU A 258 -3.69 27.24 0.93
C LEU A 258 -3.76 28.13 -0.32
N GLU A 259 -4.97 28.51 -0.72
CA GLU A 259 -5.23 29.25 -1.97
C GLU A 259 -4.49 30.60 -2.03
N ASP A 260 -4.30 31.26 -0.88
CA ASP A 260 -3.53 32.50 -0.74
C ASP A 260 -2.00 32.28 -0.80
N ARG A 261 -1.59 31.01 -0.86
CA ARG A 261 -0.22 30.52 -0.86
C ARG A 261 0.61 31.04 0.31
N SER A 262 -0.02 31.24 1.46
CA SER A 262 0.65 31.75 2.67
C SER A 262 1.04 30.66 3.66
N SER A 263 0.46 29.46 3.52
CA SER A 263 0.74 28.35 4.41
C SER A 263 2.08 27.69 4.13
N MET A 264 2.64 27.07 5.16
CA MET A 264 3.90 26.34 5.14
C MET A 264 3.62 24.84 5.32
N PRO A 265 3.60 24.05 4.24
CA PRO A 265 3.53 22.60 4.34
C PRO A 265 4.77 22.00 4.98
N ALA A 266 4.61 20.89 5.69
CA ALA A 266 5.72 20.13 6.25
C ALA A 266 5.41 18.63 6.26
N VAL A 267 6.44 17.80 6.15
CA VAL A 267 6.33 16.32 6.20
C VAL A 267 7.60 15.72 6.82
N SER A 268 7.44 14.69 7.65
CA SER A 268 8.57 13.99 8.28
C SER A 268 8.91 12.70 7.56
N THR A 269 7.91 11.90 7.19
CA THR A 269 8.16 10.62 6.54
C THR A 269 7.14 10.28 5.47
N ILE A 270 7.60 9.51 4.50
CA ILE A 270 6.79 8.87 3.46
C ILE A 270 7.23 7.41 3.37
N GLU A 271 6.31 6.48 3.59
CA GLU A 271 6.53 5.04 3.51
C GLU A 271 5.59 4.45 2.45
N LEU A 272 6.14 3.63 1.55
CA LEU A 272 5.38 2.79 0.63
C LEU A 272 5.76 1.33 0.86
N ARG A 273 4.75 0.48 1.05
CA ARG A 273 4.88 -0.97 1.18
C ARG A 273 4.08 -1.64 0.08
N PRO A 274 4.69 -2.46 -0.79
CA PRO A 274 3.93 -3.21 -1.78
C PRO A 274 3.02 -4.20 -1.06
N LEU A 275 1.75 -4.20 -1.42
CA LEU A 275 0.74 -5.11 -0.90
C LEU A 275 0.31 -6.09 -1.99
N PRO A 276 0.03 -7.36 -1.63
CA PRO A 276 -0.66 -8.29 -2.52
C PRO A 276 -1.98 -7.68 -2.98
N ASN A 277 -2.31 -7.86 -4.26
CA ASN A 277 -3.53 -7.29 -4.80
C ASN A 277 -4.77 -7.91 -4.18
N GLU A 278 -4.67 -9.14 -3.69
CA GLU A 278 -5.71 -9.92 -3.00
C GLU A 278 -6.03 -9.38 -1.59
N LEU A 279 -5.09 -8.65 -0.99
CA LEU A 279 -5.23 -8.07 0.33
C LEU A 279 -6.34 -7.00 0.31
N TYR A 280 -7.31 -7.13 1.21
CA TYR A 280 -8.51 -6.27 1.29
C TYR A 280 -9.47 -6.33 0.08
N LEU A 281 -9.42 -7.38 -0.75
CA LEU A 281 -10.40 -7.58 -1.84
C LEU A 281 -11.73 -8.19 -1.38
N GLN A 282 -11.65 -9.18 -0.48
CA GLN A 282 -12.85 -9.86 0.02
C GLN A 282 -13.67 -8.90 0.88
N GLY A 283 -14.94 -8.72 0.50
CA GLY A 283 -15.86 -7.72 1.06
C GLY A 283 -16.09 -6.52 0.12
N ARG A 284 -15.08 -6.13 -0.67
CA ARG A 284 -15.17 -5.06 -1.68
C ARG A 284 -15.77 -5.54 -3.00
N GLN A 285 -15.45 -6.77 -3.39
CA GLN A 285 -16.23 -7.43 -4.42
C GLN A 285 -17.58 -7.81 -3.81
N GLU A 286 -18.65 -7.23 -4.32
CA GLU A 286 -19.92 -7.95 -4.33
C GLU A 286 -19.62 -9.28 -5.00
N ILE A 287 -19.51 -10.34 -4.21
CA ILE A 287 -19.69 -11.66 -4.73
C ILE A 287 -21.16 -11.66 -5.19
N GLN A 288 -21.41 -11.29 -6.45
CA GLN A 288 -22.61 -11.74 -7.16
C GLN A 288 -22.43 -13.25 -7.38
N THR A 289 -22.46 -14.03 -6.31
CA THR A 289 -22.87 -15.43 -6.32
C THR A 289 -24.38 -15.46 -6.22
N ALA A 290 -25.06 -14.71 -7.10
CA ALA A 290 -26.29 -15.25 -7.63
C ALA A 290 -25.83 -16.17 -8.75
N ASP A 291 -26.13 -17.46 -8.66
CA ASP A 291 -26.03 -18.36 -9.81
C ASP A 291 -26.83 -17.70 -10.95
N ILE A 292 -26.16 -17.03 -11.88
CA ILE A 292 -26.80 -16.46 -13.06
C ILE A 292 -27.11 -17.66 -13.94
N THR A 293 -28.29 -18.22 -13.74
CA THR A 293 -28.88 -19.15 -14.69
C THR A 293 -29.24 -18.35 -15.93
N ASN A 294 -28.78 -18.81 -17.09
CA ASN A 294 -29.27 -18.27 -18.35
C ASN A 294 -30.77 -18.61 -18.50
N GLU A 295 -31.45 -18.05 -19.50
CA GLU A 295 -32.87 -18.35 -19.80
C GLU A 295 -33.14 -19.85 -20.10
N GLN A 296 -32.09 -20.68 -20.17
CA GLN A 296 -32.12 -22.12 -20.37
C GLN A 296 -31.85 -22.93 -19.08
N GLY A 297 -31.59 -22.27 -17.94
CA GLY A 297 -31.40 -22.91 -16.63
C GLY A 297 -29.98 -23.44 -16.34
N ASP A 298 -29.00 -23.15 -17.19
CA ASP A 298 -27.62 -23.58 -16.98
C ASP A 298 -26.86 -22.61 -16.06
N VAL A 299 -26.16 -23.15 -15.06
CA VAL A 299 -25.27 -22.38 -14.18
C VAL A 299 -24.04 -21.95 -14.97
N VAL A 300 -23.93 -20.66 -15.27
CA VAL A 300 -22.74 -20.08 -15.91
C VAL A 300 -21.70 -19.79 -14.82
N PRO A 301 -20.45 -20.29 -14.91
CA PRO A 301 -19.40 -19.94 -13.96
C PRO A 301 -19.17 -18.43 -13.97
N PRO A 302 -18.99 -17.78 -12.80
CA PRO A 302 -18.85 -16.34 -12.73
C PRO A 302 -17.69 -15.89 -13.61
N LYS A 303 -17.99 -15.09 -14.64
CA LYS A 303 -16.95 -14.35 -15.36
C LYS A 303 -16.29 -13.43 -14.33
N ALA A 304 -14.99 -13.59 -14.14
CA ALA A 304 -14.19 -12.65 -13.35
C ALA A 304 -14.51 -11.23 -13.82
N VAL A 305 -15.19 -10.46 -12.97
CA VAL A 305 -15.41 -9.04 -13.21
C VAL A 305 -14.03 -8.44 -13.38
N GLY A 306 -13.77 -7.86 -14.55
CA GLY A 306 -12.48 -7.26 -14.85
C GLY A 306 -12.09 -6.28 -13.75
N ASN A 307 -10.79 -6.24 -13.43
CA ASN A 307 -10.05 -5.48 -12.40
C ASN A 307 -10.31 -3.95 -12.32
N THR A 308 -11.35 -3.46 -12.98
CA THR A 308 -11.71 -2.05 -13.16
C THR A 308 -12.26 -1.39 -11.90
N GLY A 309 -12.99 -2.11 -11.03
CA GLY A 309 -13.57 -1.54 -9.80
C GLY A 309 -12.58 -1.24 -8.67
N LEU A 310 -11.39 -1.86 -8.67
CA LEU A 310 -10.39 -1.64 -7.62
C LEU A 310 -9.56 -0.37 -7.83
N ARG A 311 -9.46 0.11 -9.07
CA ARG A 311 -8.68 1.29 -9.40
C ARG A 311 -9.39 2.60 -9.03
N THR A 312 -10.70 2.58 -8.77
CA THR A 312 -11.53 3.78 -8.60
C THR A 312 -11.69 4.24 -7.15
N SER A 313 -11.08 3.54 -6.19
CA SER A 313 -11.25 3.84 -4.76
C SER A 313 -9.97 3.60 -3.98
N TYR A 314 -9.71 4.45 -2.99
CA TYR A 314 -8.66 4.24 -2.00
C TYR A 314 -9.27 3.78 -0.68
N LEU A 315 -8.46 3.10 0.13
CA LEU A 315 -8.80 2.80 1.53
C LEU A 315 -7.97 3.69 2.44
N ILE A 316 -8.55 4.15 3.54
CA ILE A 316 -7.84 4.81 4.63
C ILE A 316 -7.96 3.99 5.91
N THR A 317 -6.84 3.76 6.57
CA THR A 317 -6.82 3.05 7.85
C THR A 317 -7.50 3.91 8.92
N VAL A 318 -8.55 3.37 9.53
CA VAL A 318 -9.27 3.99 10.65
C VAL A 318 -8.70 3.51 11.97
N SER A 319 -8.53 2.20 12.10
CA SER A 319 -8.00 1.58 13.31
C SER A 319 -7.43 0.21 13.00
N ARG A 320 -6.27 -0.11 13.57
CA ARG A 320 -5.65 -1.43 13.48
C ARG A 320 -5.17 -1.85 14.86
N LEU A 321 -5.84 -2.83 15.44
CA LEU A 321 -5.77 -3.18 16.85
C LEU A 321 -5.31 -4.62 17.06
N ASN A 322 -4.38 -4.77 18.00
CA ASN A 322 -3.95 -6.04 18.58
C ASN A 322 -4.58 -6.21 19.98
N PHE A 323 -5.54 -7.12 20.11
CA PHE A 323 -6.21 -7.40 21.38
C PHE A 323 -5.35 -8.31 22.25
N GLY A 324 -5.28 -8.00 23.55
CA GLY A 324 -4.42 -8.71 24.49
C GLY A 324 -2.96 -8.24 24.44
N GLY A 325 -2.60 -7.40 23.47
CA GLY A 325 -1.29 -6.76 23.39
C GLY A 325 -1.00 -5.87 24.59
N ASN A 326 0.28 -5.72 24.91
CA ASN A 326 0.74 -4.88 26.01
C ASN A 326 0.77 -3.40 25.60
N ILE A 327 -0.09 -2.58 26.20
CA ILE A 327 -0.21 -1.13 25.92
C ILE A 327 1.06 -0.31 26.21
N SER A 328 2.00 -0.86 26.99
CA SER A 328 3.29 -0.21 27.28
C SER A 328 4.34 -0.47 26.20
N LEU A 329 4.06 -1.34 25.23
CA LEU A 329 4.96 -1.67 24.13
C LEU A 329 4.59 -0.89 22.85
N PRO A 330 5.57 -0.64 21.97
CA PRO A 330 5.30 -0.09 20.64
C PRO A 330 4.36 -1.02 19.82
N PRO A 331 3.69 -0.49 18.78
CA PRO A 331 2.87 -1.30 17.89
C PRO A 331 3.73 -2.36 17.20
N ILE A 332 3.16 -3.54 17.00
CA ILE A 332 3.78 -4.62 16.22
C ILE A 332 3.81 -4.17 14.76
N ARG A 333 4.96 -4.37 14.12
CA ARG A 333 5.22 -4.02 12.72
C ARG A 333 6.28 -4.95 12.13
N TYR A 334 6.91 -4.59 11.01
CA TYR A 334 8.03 -5.36 10.46
C TYR A 334 9.16 -5.58 11.48
N PRO A 335 9.82 -6.76 11.53
CA PRO A 335 9.67 -7.91 10.62
C PRO A 335 8.48 -8.84 10.93
N SER A 336 7.80 -8.65 12.06
CA SER A 336 6.69 -9.51 12.50
C SER A 336 5.47 -9.43 11.58
N ASP A 337 5.21 -8.24 11.02
CA ASP A 337 4.31 -8.07 9.88
C ASP A 337 5.12 -7.82 8.59
N GLN A 338 5.04 -8.77 7.65
CA GLN A 338 5.74 -8.68 6.36
C GLN A 338 5.30 -7.51 5.48
N HIS A 339 4.11 -6.93 5.74
CA HIS A 339 3.58 -5.74 5.05
C HIS A 339 3.87 -4.44 5.80
N ASP A 340 4.57 -4.51 6.94
CA ASP A 340 4.93 -3.38 7.80
C ASP A 340 3.73 -2.49 8.20
N ARG A 341 2.56 -3.12 8.43
CA ARG A 341 1.42 -2.44 9.03
C ARG A 341 1.66 -2.23 10.53
N LEU A 342 1.13 -1.13 11.08
CA LEU A 342 1.24 -0.83 12.51
C LEU A 342 0.03 -1.41 13.27
N TRP A 343 0.27 -2.40 14.13
CA TRP A 343 -0.74 -3.01 15.00
C TRP A 343 -0.63 -2.47 16.41
N TYR A 344 -1.56 -1.59 16.79
CA TYR A 344 -1.55 -0.96 18.10
C TYR A 344 -2.19 -1.86 19.14
N PRO A 345 -1.57 -2.04 20.33
CA PRO A 345 -2.23 -2.69 21.45
C PRO A 345 -3.58 -2.04 21.75
N ALA A 346 -4.62 -2.85 21.82
CA ALA A 346 -5.97 -2.35 21.97
C ALA A 346 -6.20 -1.86 23.42
N GLY A 347 -6.36 -0.55 23.60
CA GLY A 347 -6.60 0.08 24.89
C GLY A 347 -8.07 0.45 25.08
N PHE A 348 -8.72 -0.09 26.11
CA PHE A 348 -10.12 0.21 26.40
C PHE A 348 -10.31 0.67 27.85
N SER A 349 -11.27 1.57 28.04
CA SER A 349 -11.56 2.21 29.32
C SER A 349 -12.27 1.30 30.33
N ASP A 350 -13.05 0.32 29.86
CA ASP A 350 -13.70 -0.69 30.71
C ASP A 350 -13.24 -2.10 30.32
N THR A 351 -12.33 -2.65 31.13
CA THR A 351 -11.82 -4.03 30.99
C THR A 351 -12.38 -4.97 32.06
N THR A 352 -13.37 -4.53 32.85
CA THR A 352 -13.94 -5.33 33.95
C THR A 352 -14.52 -6.66 33.48
N GLN A 353 -14.98 -6.68 32.22
CA GLN A 353 -15.63 -7.79 31.55
C GLN A 353 -14.66 -8.68 30.75
N LEU A 354 -13.39 -8.27 30.63
CA LEU A 354 -12.40 -8.85 29.74
C LEU A 354 -11.18 -9.35 30.51
N SER A 355 -10.51 -10.34 29.94
CA SER A 355 -9.18 -10.80 30.35
C SER A 355 -8.28 -10.86 29.13
N ALA A 356 -7.12 -10.22 29.23
CA ALA A 356 -6.05 -10.43 28.26
C ALA A 356 -5.46 -11.82 28.46
N ILE A 357 -5.36 -12.58 27.37
CA ILE A 357 -4.84 -13.93 27.37
C ILE A 357 -3.78 -14.08 26.29
N ASN A 358 -2.84 -15.00 26.54
CA ASN A 358 -2.03 -15.57 25.48
C ASN A 358 -2.92 -16.60 24.75
N ALA A 359 -3.33 -16.27 23.53
CA ALA A 359 -4.26 -17.05 22.72
C ALA A 359 -3.69 -18.42 22.36
N THR A 360 -2.36 -18.55 22.32
CA THR A 360 -1.67 -19.81 22.05
C THR A 360 -0.60 -20.11 23.10
N ARG A 361 -0.51 -21.38 23.54
CA ARG A 361 0.61 -21.84 24.41
C ARG A 361 1.90 -22.09 23.63
N THR A 362 1.83 -22.03 22.30
CA THR A 362 2.93 -22.27 21.35
C THR A 362 2.94 -21.20 20.27
N PRO A 363 4.13 -20.80 19.75
CA PRO A 363 4.23 -19.85 18.64
C PRO A 363 3.43 -20.31 17.42
N VAL A 364 2.68 -19.41 16.81
CA VAL A 364 1.80 -19.73 15.68
C VAL A 364 2.56 -19.56 14.37
N ASP A 365 2.75 -20.65 13.62
CA ASP A 365 3.00 -20.55 12.18
C ASP A 365 1.65 -20.56 11.44
N PRO A 366 1.21 -19.44 10.85
CA PRO A 366 -0.05 -19.35 10.11
C PRO A 366 -0.15 -20.34 8.94
N LYS A 367 0.99 -20.89 8.47
CA LYS A 367 1.05 -21.88 7.37
C LYS A 367 0.78 -23.31 7.84
N ILE A 368 0.87 -23.60 9.14
CA ILE A 368 0.67 -24.93 9.72
C ILE A 368 -0.79 -25.12 10.17
N ILE A 369 -1.51 -24.02 10.42
CA ILE A 369 -2.89 -24.02 10.88
C ILE A 369 -3.85 -24.02 9.68
N ALA A 370 -4.95 -24.77 9.78
CA ALA A 370 -6.05 -24.64 8.83
C ALA A 370 -6.58 -23.20 8.87
N THR A 371 -6.36 -22.46 7.79
CA THR A 371 -6.77 -21.07 7.64
C THR A 371 -8.01 -21.01 6.78
N TRP A 372 -9.08 -20.43 7.30
CA TRP A 372 -10.29 -20.14 6.53
C TRP A 372 -10.38 -18.62 6.34
N ASP A 373 -10.47 -18.19 5.08
CA ASP A 373 -10.63 -16.78 4.67
C ASP A 373 -9.50 -15.83 5.13
N ASN A 374 -8.23 -16.26 5.13
CA ASN A 374 -7.09 -15.45 5.62
C ASN A 374 -6.59 -14.38 4.62
N ASN A 375 -7.49 -13.71 3.90
CA ASN A 375 -7.14 -12.72 2.88
C ASN A 375 -6.62 -11.38 3.43
N TRP A 376 -6.51 -11.25 4.76
CA TRP A 376 -5.99 -10.06 5.45
C TRP A 376 -4.64 -10.32 6.12
N ASP A 377 -4.15 -11.57 6.07
CA ASP A 377 -2.77 -11.95 6.41
C ASP A 377 -2.27 -11.39 7.75
N PHE A 378 -3.00 -11.66 8.83
CA PHE A 378 -2.65 -11.17 10.17
C PHE A 378 -1.29 -11.75 10.64
N PRO A 379 -0.41 -10.94 11.25
CA PRO A 379 0.92 -11.40 11.66
C PRO A 379 0.85 -12.34 12.87
N GLY A 380 1.78 -13.30 12.94
CA GLY A 380 1.82 -14.34 13.99
C GLY A 380 1.80 -13.78 15.41
N GLU A 381 2.59 -12.75 15.70
CA GLU A 381 2.62 -12.11 17.03
C GLU A 381 1.29 -11.49 17.45
N VAL A 382 0.48 -11.00 16.50
CA VAL A 382 -0.87 -10.48 16.79
C VAL A 382 -1.84 -11.64 17.05
N LEU A 383 -1.62 -12.79 16.40
CA LEU A 383 -2.40 -14.01 16.61
C LEU A 383 -2.10 -14.70 17.96
N GLU A 384 -0.95 -14.40 18.58
CA GLU A 384 -0.57 -14.94 19.88
C GLU A 384 -1.30 -14.25 21.03
N THR A 385 -1.79 -13.03 20.86
CA THR A 385 -2.54 -12.32 21.91
C THR A 385 -4.02 -12.25 21.59
N ALA A 386 -4.86 -12.32 22.63
CA ALA A 386 -6.29 -12.11 22.51
C ALA A 386 -6.88 -11.45 23.74
N TRP A 387 -8.05 -10.87 23.56
CA TRP A 387 -8.99 -10.62 24.63
C TRP A 387 -10.06 -11.69 24.66
N GLU A 388 -10.36 -12.17 25.87
CA GLU A 388 -11.38 -13.16 26.15
C GLU A 388 -12.40 -12.59 27.14
N GLY A 389 -13.68 -12.89 26.94
CA GLY A 389 -14.71 -12.60 27.94
C GLY A 389 -14.48 -13.41 29.22
N ARG A 390 -14.74 -12.83 30.40
CA ARG A 390 -14.52 -13.56 31.67
C ARG A 390 -15.49 -14.73 31.91
N ASN A 391 -16.58 -14.83 31.15
CA ASN A 391 -17.60 -15.87 31.29
C ASN A 391 -18.22 -16.20 29.91
N PRO A 392 -18.53 -17.48 29.62
CA PRO A 392 -19.22 -17.91 28.40
C PRO A 392 -20.50 -17.18 28.02
N ASN A 393 -21.19 -16.52 28.96
CA ASN A 393 -22.45 -15.81 28.71
C ASN A 393 -22.32 -14.28 28.80
N LEU A 394 -21.09 -13.76 28.93
CA LEU A 394 -20.86 -12.35 29.16
C LEU A 394 -20.50 -11.66 27.85
N ASN A 395 -21.42 -10.80 27.40
CA ASN A 395 -21.20 -9.95 26.24
C ASN A 395 -20.20 -8.86 26.60
N PHE A 396 -19.31 -8.52 25.67
CA PHE A 396 -18.44 -7.36 25.80
C PHE A 396 -18.56 -6.49 24.55
N THR A 397 -18.23 -5.21 24.70
CA THR A 397 -18.39 -4.24 23.61
C THR A 397 -17.09 -3.51 23.34
N VAL A 398 -16.73 -3.43 22.07
CA VAL A 398 -15.57 -2.71 21.54
C VAL A 398 -16.10 -1.43 20.91
N ALA A 399 -15.92 -0.30 21.60
CA ALA A 399 -16.26 1.01 21.06
C ALA A 399 -15.12 1.57 20.20
N PHE A 400 -15.48 2.25 19.12
CA PHE A 400 -14.55 2.98 18.27
C PHE A 400 -15.19 4.27 17.77
N ASN A 401 -14.35 5.26 17.44
CA ASN A 401 -14.81 6.57 17.02
C ASN A 401 -14.32 6.90 15.61
N LEU A 402 -15.24 7.29 14.73
CA LEU A 402 -14.99 7.66 13.35
C LEU A 402 -14.78 9.17 13.14
N THR A 403 -14.94 10.02 14.17
CA THR A 403 -14.77 11.48 14.06
C THR A 403 -13.42 11.84 13.43
N GLY A 404 -12.34 11.16 13.82
CA GLY A 404 -11.01 11.38 13.26
C GLY A 404 -10.96 11.10 11.75
N SER A 405 -11.40 9.91 11.33
CA SER A 405 -11.39 9.53 9.91
C SER A 405 -12.36 10.36 9.07
N ARG A 406 -13.52 10.73 9.63
CA ARG A 406 -14.52 11.58 8.97
C ARG A 406 -14.12 13.05 8.90
N SER A 407 -13.27 13.51 9.81
CA SER A 407 -12.67 14.85 9.73
C SER A 407 -11.71 14.98 8.54
N LEU A 408 -11.17 13.86 8.06
CA LEU A 408 -10.31 13.84 6.87
C LEU A 408 -11.17 13.91 5.60
N ARG A 409 -12.21 13.08 5.49
CA ARG A 409 -13.23 13.17 4.42
C ARG A 409 -14.52 12.41 4.78
N PRO A 410 -15.65 12.67 4.08
CA PRO A 410 -16.86 11.87 4.24
C PRO A 410 -16.61 10.42 3.79
N ILE A 411 -16.75 9.48 4.73
CA ILE A 411 -16.60 8.03 4.49
C ILE A 411 -17.86 7.35 5.01
N ASN A 412 -18.54 6.66 4.11
CA ASN A 412 -19.79 5.96 4.39
C ASN A 412 -19.63 4.45 4.41
N THR A 413 -18.65 3.92 3.69
CA THR A 413 -18.42 2.48 3.55
C THR A 413 -17.15 2.10 4.29
N PHE A 414 -17.25 1.12 5.16
CA PHE A 414 -16.13 0.60 5.93
C PHE A 414 -15.98 -0.89 5.69
N TYR A 415 -14.73 -1.31 5.56
CA TYR A 415 -14.34 -2.71 5.51
C TYR A 415 -13.54 -3.03 6.74
N PHE A 416 -13.82 -4.17 7.36
CA PHE A 416 -12.98 -4.62 8.45
C PHE A 416 -12.78 -6.12 8.46
N GLY A 417 -11.58 -6.48 8.87
CA GLY A 417 -11.12 -7.84 9.10
C GLY A 417 -11.03 -8.10 10.58
N MET A 418 -11.52 -9.26 11.01
CA MET A 418 -11.35 -9.76 12.37
C MET A 418 -10.76 -11.15 12.34
N THR A 419 -9.91 -11.46 13.30
CA THR A 419 -9.34 -12.80 13.41
C THR A 419 -9.52 -13.37 14.81
N PHE A 420 -9.73 -14.68 14.84
CA PHE A 420 -10.05 -15.47 16.00
C PHE A 420 -9.19 -16.74 15.98
N VAL A 421 -8.38 -16.91 17.01
CA VAL A 421 -7.57 -18.12 17.23
C VAL A 421 -8.26 -18.99 18.27
N TYR A 422 -8.62 -20.21 17.87
CA TYR A 422 -9.29 -21.17 18.73
C TYR A 422 -8.24 -22.19 19.22
N PRO A 423 -7.95 -22.27 20.54
CA PRO A 423 -7.03 -23.27 21.05
C PRO A 423 -7.69 -24.66 21.08
N ASP A 424 -6.85 -25.65 20.81
CA ASP A 424 -7.14 -27.08 20.94
C ASP A 424 -7.47 -27.46 22.40
N GLU A 425 -8.18 -28.58 22.56
CA GLU A 425 -8.47 -29.38 23.78
C GLU A 425 -9.72 -29.08 24.63
N SER A 426 -10.38 -27.92 24.55
CA SER A 426 -11.49 -27.61 25.50
C SER A 426 -12.89 -28.12 25.12
N GLY A 427 -13.06 -28.71 23.93
CA GLY A 427 -14.32 -29.37 23.55
C GLY A 427 -15.55 -28.44 23.46
N GLY A 428 -15.34 -27.12 23.49
CA GLY A 428 -16.42 -26.15 23.61
C GLY A 428 -16.90 -25.55 22.29
N VAL A 429 -18.18 -25.18 22.24
CA VAL A 429 -18.75 -24.39 21.14
C VAL A 429 -18.61 -22.91 21.49
N GLN A 430 -18.04 -22.13 20.58
CA GLN A 430 -17.99 -20.67 20.68
C GLN A 430 -18.89 -20.07 19.61
N ASN A 431 -19.88 -19.30 20.05
CA ASN A 431 -20.72 -18.51 19.18
C ASN A 431 -20.38 -17.04 19.40
N VAL A 432 -20.00 -16.35 18.32
CA VAL A 432 -19.77 -14.91 18.36
C VAL A 432 -20.76 -14.27 17.42
N TYR A 433 -21.65 -13.45 17.99
CA TYR A 433 -22.52 -12.56 17.24
C TYR A 433 -21.91 -11.17 17.28
N LEU A 434 -21.84 -10.55 16.11
CA LEU A 434 -21.34 -9.19 15.94
C LEU A 434 -22.51 -8.28 15.54
N SER A 435 -22.78 -7.24 16.33
CA SER A 435 -23.76 -6.20 15.99
C SER A 435 -23.11 -4.82 16.01
N ALA A 436 -23.49 -3.96 15.05
CA ALA A 436 -23.09 -2.56 14.99
C ALA A 436 -24.12 -1.63 15.65
N ALA A 437 -23.73 -0.38 15.89
CA ALA A 437 -24.61 0.68 16.35
C ALA A 437 -25.83 0.83 15.41
N GLY A 438 -27.03 0.59 15.95
CA GLY A 438 -28.28 0.50 15.17
C GLY A 438 -28.95 -0.88 15.20
N GLY A 439 -28.29 -1.90 15.76
CA GLY A 439 -28.89 -3.21 16.04
C GLY A 439 -28.94 -4.17 14.85
N SER A 440 -28.36 -3.81 13.71
CA SER A 440 -28.18 -4.73 12.58
C SER A 440 -27.11 -5.78 12.93
N GLU A 441 -27.50 -7.05 12.90
CA GLU A 441 -26.58 -8.18 13.00
C GLU A 441 -25.68 -8.22 11.77
N ILE A 442 -24.36 -8.19 11.99
CA ILE A 442 -23.35 -8.16 10.92
C ILE A 442 -22.87 -9.57 10.59
N SER A 443 -22.77 -10.44 11.60
CA SER A 443 -22.20 -11.77 11.43
C SER A 443 -22.51 -12.70 12.58
N TRP A 444 -22.60 -13.97 12.22
CA TRP A 444 -22.60 -15.11 13.14
C TRP A 444 -21.46 -16.06 12.77
N THR A 445 -20.68 -16.50 13.75
CA THR A 445 -19.75 -17.62 13.58
C THR A 445 -19.92 -18.60 14.73
N SER A 446 -20.12 -19.87 14.40
CA SER A 446 -20.10 -20.99 15.33
C SER A 446 -18.89 -21.85 15.02
N VAL A 447 -18.03 -22.05 16.01
CA VAL A 447 -16.90 -22.96 15.87
C VAL A 447 -17.16 -24.17 16.77
N ALA A 448 -17.32 -25.32 16.12
CA ALA A 448 -17.36 -26.60 16.81
C ALA A 448 -15.95 -26.94 17.33
N PRO A 449 -15.83 -27.74 18.41
CA PRO A 449 -14.53 -28.16 18.90
C PRO A 449 -13.76 -28.93 17.83
N LEU A 450 -12.55 -28.46 17.52
CA LEU A 450 -11.63 -29.10 16.58
C LEU A 450 -10.41 -29.63 17.33
N PRO A 451 -9.82 -30.76 16.90
CA PRO A 451 -8.65 -31.38 17.53
C PRO A 451 -7.32 -30.71 17.12
N PHE A 452 -7.38 -29.46 16.68
CA PHE A 452 -6.24 -28.63 16.27
C PHE A 452 -6.66 -27.16 16.31
N ALA A 453 -5.69 -26.27 16.49
CA ALA A 453 -5.94 -24.84 16.45
C ALA A 453 -6.36 -24.40 15.04
N VAL A 454 -7.33 -23.48 14.96
CA VAL A 454 -7.81 -22.89 13.69
C VAL A 454 -7.79 -21.37 13.79
N ILE A 455 -7.40 -20.74 12.69
CA ILE A 455 -7.50 -19.29 12.49
C ILE A 455 -8.72 -19.04 11.61
N ILE A 456 -9.67 -18.30 12.15
CA ILE A 456 -10.83 -17.85 11.38
C ILE A 456 -10.73 -16.35 11.21
N SER A 457 -10.61 -15.92 9.96
CA SER A 457 -10.70 -14.52 9.58
C SER A 457 -12.07 -14.24 8.98
N ARG A 458 -12.64 -13.07 9.28
CA ARG A 458 -13.92 -12.64 8.72
C ARG A 458 -13.82 -11.20 8.25
N ASN A 459 -14.40 -10.95 7.08
CA ASN A 459 -14.33 -9.68 6.39
C ASN A 459 -15.74 -9.15 6.19
N PHE A 460 -15.97 -7.88 6.52
CA PHE A 460 -17.29 -7.28 6.53
C PHE A 460 -17.30 -5.95 5.79
N LYS A 461 -18.45 -5.63 5.19
CA LYS A 461 -18.77 -4.30 4.67
C LYS A 461 -19.89 -3.71 5.52
N GLN A 462 -19.67 -2.53 6.11
CA GLN A 462 -20.65 -1.88 6.96
C GLN A 462 -20.75 -0.39 6.65
N THR A 463 -21.98 0.13 6.70
CA THR A 463 -22.23 1.57 6.71
C THR A 463 -22.53 2.01 8.14
N PHE A 464 -21.76 2.98 8.63
CA PHE A 464 -22.00 3.61 9.93
C PHE A 464 -22.61 4.99 9.69
N ASN A 465 -23.65 5.36 10.45
CA ASN A 465 -24.31 6.67 10.30
C ASN A 465 -23.75 7.69 11.30
N GLY A 466 -23.43 7.26 12.52
CA GLY A 466 -22.84 8.11 13.57
C GLY A 466 -21.32 7.97 13.68
N ASP A 467 -20.70 8.84 14.47
CA ASP A 467 -19.25 8.82 14.73
C ASP A 467 -18.88 7.84 15.83
N SER A 468 -19.65 7.81 16.92
CA SER A 468 -19.48 6.83 17.99
C SER A 468 -20.17 5.54 17.60
N ASN A 469 -19.37 4.49 17.41
CA ASN A 469 -19.85 3.17 17.03
C ASN A 469 -19.28 2.13 17.97
N PHE A 470 -19.89 0.97 17.97
CA PHE A 470 -19.41 -0.14 18.76
C PHE A 470 -19.75 -1.47 18.10
N PHE A 471 -18.93 -2.46 18.41
CA PHE A 471 -19.19 -3.85 18.13
C PHE A 471 -19.48 -4.57 19.43
N THR A 472 -20.65 -5.19 19.53
CA THR A 472 -20.95 -6.08 20.65
C THR A 472 -20.61 -7.50 20.25
N PHE A 473 -19.79 -8.14 21.06
CA PHE A 473 -19.50 -9.56 21.01
C PHE A 473 -20.44 -10.21 21.99
N SER A 474 -21.38 -10.98 21.48
CA SER A 474 -22.26 -11.77 22.32
C SER A 474 -22.09 -13.25 22.08
N SER A 475 -22.37 -14.02 23.11
CA SER A 475 -22.26 -15.47 23.12
C SER A 475 -23.59 -16.08 23.54
N LEU A 476 -24.26 -16.74 22.59
CA LEU A 476 -25.49 -17.49 22.82
C LEU A 476 -25.19 -18.97 22.68
N ASN A 477 -25.57 -19.79 23.66
CA ASN A 477 -25.30 -21.23 23.67
C ASN A 477 -23.81 -21.60 23.53
N ALA A 478 -22.91 -20.72 23.97
CA ALA A 478 -21.47 -20.99 23.97
C ALA A 478 -21.07 -21.66 25.29
N THR A 479 -20.17 -22.63 25.22
CA THR A 479 -19.59 -23.30 26.40
C THR A 479 -18.23 -22.73 26.77
N VAL A 480 -17.66 -21.87 25.92
CA VAL A 480 -16.41 -21.12 26.13
C VAL A 480 -16.63 -19.62 25.88
N PRO A 481 -15.94 -18.72 26.60
CA PRO A 481 -16.12 -17.27 26.41
C PRO A 481 -15.68 -16.78 25.04
N PRO A 482 -16.31 -15.72 24.49
CA PRO A 482 -15.91 -15.10 23.22
C PRO A 482 -14.48 -14.55 23.27
N LYS A 483 -13.73 -14.68 22.17
CA LYS A 483 -12.35 -14.22 22.01
C LYS A 483 -12.25 -13.29 20.82
N VAL A 484 -11.22 -12.44 20.80
CA VAL A 484 -10.82 -11.65 19.64
C VAL A 484 -9.31 -11.39 19.71
N ASN A 485 -8.61 -11.59 18.60
CA ASN A 485 -7.16 -11.39 18.51
C ASN A 485 -6.83 -10.06 17.84
N ALA A 486 -7.49 -9.77 16.73
CA ALA A 486 -7.16 -8.60 15.91
C ALA A 486 -8.39 -7.98 15.28
N PHE A 487 -8.28 -6.69 14.99
CA PHE A 487 -9.26 -5.91 14.26
C PHE A 487 -8.55 -4.89 13.37
N ASP A 488 -8.88 -4.88 12.08
CA ASP A 488 -8.36 -3.91 11.13
C ASP A 488 -9.54 -3.28 10.40
N LEU A 489 -9.71 -1.96 10.52
CA LEU A 489 -10.84 -1.18 10.02
C LEU A 489 -10.35 -0.14 9.03
N LEU A 490 -10.92 -0.20 7.84
CA LEU A 490 -10.58 0.63 6.69
C LEU A 490 -11.84 1.36 6.23
N GLY A 491 -11.71 2.65 5.93
CA GLY A 491 -12.73 3.43 5.25
C GLY A 491 -12.47 3.48 3.76
N GLU A 492 -13.49 3.28 2.92
CA GLU A 492 -13.37 3.39 1.46
C GLU A 492 -13.93 4.70 0.94
N PHE A 493 -13.25 5.25 -0.06
CA PHE A 493 -13.70 6.45 -0.72
C PHE A 493 -13.24 6.51 -2.18
N GLU A 494 -13.95 7.28 -2.99
CA GLU A 494 -13.65 7.45 -4.41
C GLU A 494 -12.33 8.21 -4.62
N ALA A 495 -11.48 7.64 -5.47
CA ALA A 495 -10.21 8.21 -5.90
C ALA A 495 -10.37 8.89 -7.25
N ASP A 496 -9.71 10.02 -7.43
CA ASP A 496 -9.52 10.61 -8.75
C ASP A 496 -8.46 9.80 -9.51
N THR A 497 -8.89 9.15 -10.57
CA THR A 497 -8.07 8.21 -11.36
C THR A 497 -7.52 8.82 -12.64
N LYS A 498 -7.47 10.15 -12.71
CA LYS A 498 -7.18 10.89 -13.93
C LYS A 498 -5.89 11.67 -13.79
N ARG A 499 -5.17 11.76 -14.91
CA ARG A 499 -4.01 12.61 -15.13
C ARG A 499 -4.40 13.74 -16.08
N THR A 500 -3.57 14.77 -16.18
CA THR A 500 -3.53 15.61 -17.37
C THR A 500 -3.51 14.73 -18.62
N LYS A 501 -4.22 15.12 -19.68
CA LYS A 501 -4.19 14.36 -20.95
C LYS A 501 -2.72 14.06 -21.30
N PRO A 502 -2.36 12.78 -21.56
CA PRO A 502 -0.95 12.39 -21.67
C PRO A 502 -0.14 13.24 -22.65
N ASP A 503 -0.71 13.59 -23.80
CA ASP A 503 -0.01 14.38 -24.83
C ASP A 503 0.25 15.83 -24.35
N ASP A 504 -0.73 16.47 -23.71
CA ASP A 504 -0.55 17.78 -23.10
C ASP A 504 0.50 17.73 -21.99
N GLY A 505 0.39 16.71 -21.13
CA GLY A 505 1.27 16.50 -19.99
C GLY A 505 2.73 16.27 -20.38
N SER A 506 2.98 15.43 -21.39
CA SER A 506 4.34 15.20 -21.90
C SER A 506 4.90 16.43 -22.58
N THR A 507 4.11 17.08 -23.45
CA THR A 507 4.54 18.28 -24.19
C THR A 507 5.03 19.38 -23.23
N ILE A 508 4.24 19.65 -22.19
CA ILE A 508 4.55 20.74 -21.26
C ILE A 508 5.70 20.39 -20.30
N THR A 509 5.80 19.12 -19.91
CA THR A 509 6.88 18.63 -19.04
C THR A 509 8.21 18.64 -19.78
N ASP A 510 8.23 18.19 -21.03
CA ASP A 510 9.44 18.21 -21.88
C ASP A 510 9.89 19.64 -22.16
N PHE A 511 8.95 20.56 -22.41
CA PHE A 511 9.25 21.98 -22.54
C PHE A 511 9.89 22.57 -21.29
N ALA A 512 9.31 22.33 -20.12
CA ALA A 512 9.84 22.81 -18.85
C ALA A 512 11.24 22.25 -18.57
N ASN A 513 11.47 20.97 -18.83
CA ASN A 513 12.77 20.32 -18.66
C ASN A 513 13.84 20.89 -19.60
N ASN A 514 13.48 21.19 -20.85
CA ASN A 514 14.41 21.69 -21.87
C ASN A 514 14.81 23.16 -21.69
N LEU A 515 13.94 23.99 -21.11
CA LEU A 515 14.29 25.38 -20.78
C LEU A 515 15.29 25.48 -19.62
N GLY A 516 15.42 24.41 -18.83
CA GLY A 516 16.37 24.28 -17.74
C GLY A 516 16.13 25.24 -16.58
N GLN A 517 16.83 25.01 -15.47
CA GLN A 517 16.71 25.71 -14.17
C GLN A 517 17.12 27.20 -14.19
N ARG A 518 17.15 27.85 -15.37
CA ARG A 518 17.57 29.26 -15.52
C ARG A 518 16.46 30.26 -15.19
N VAL A 519 15.21 29.79 -15.10
CA VAL A 519 14.03 30.64 -14.90
C VAL A 519 13.22 30.15 -13.69
N ASP A 520 12.95 31.08 -12.78
CA ASP A 520 12.36 30.80 -11.46
C ASP A 520 10.92 30.25 -11.53
N ILE A 521 10.20 30.49 -12.62
CA ILE A 521 8.82 30.01 -12.80
C ILE A 521 8.75 28.48 -12.97
N PHE A 522 9.78 27.86 -13.54
CA PHE A 522 9.83 26.41 -13.76
C PHE A 522 10.23 25.62 -12.52
N VAL A 523 10.44 26.29 -11.39
CA VAL A 523 10.53 25.63 -10.07
C VAL A 523 9.20 24.95 -9.74
N ASP A 524 8.09 25.51 -10.21
CA ASP A 524 6.74 24.98 -10.04
C ASP A 524 6.39 23.99 -11.15
N THR A 525 7.13 22.88 -11.20
CA THR A 525 6.99 21.79 -12.20
C THR A 525 6.93 20.41 -11.55
N SER A 526 6.64 20.36 -10.25
CA SER A 526 6.51 19.10 -9.54
C SER A 526 5.13 18.48 -9.79
N GLY A 527 5.07 17.15 -9.94
CA GLY A 527 3.82 16.42 -10.11
C GLY A 527 3.21 16.47 -11.51
N ASP A 528 1.94 16.09 -11.60
CA ASP A 528 1.10 16.24 -12.79
C ASP A 528 0.89 17.74 -13.13
N PRO A 529 0.88 18.19 -14.39
CA PRO A 529 0.78 19.62 -14.69
C PRO A 529 -0.51 20.29 -14.20
N CYS A 530 -1.67 19.69 -14.46
CA CYS A 530 -2.97 20.26 -14.12
C CYS A 530 -3.49 19.86 -12.72
N LEU A 531 -3.05 18.72 -12.20
CA LEU A 531 -3.61 18.13 -10.98
C LEU A 531 -2.60 18.08 -9.82
N PRO A 532 -3.06 18.07 -8.57
CA PRO A 532 -4.42 18.43 -8.11
C PRO A 532 -4.75 19.92 -8.29
N VAL A 533 -3.71 20.77 -8.45
CA VAL A 533 -3.82 22.17 -8.84
C VAL A 533 -2.88 22.44 -10.01
N PRO A 534 -3.25 23.28 -11.00
CA PRO A 534 -2.36 23.57 -12.12
C PRO A 534 -1.06 24.23 -11.70
N TRP A 535 0.03 23.98 -12.44
CA TRP A 535 1.24 24.78 -12.32
C TRP A 535 0.93 26.27 -12.54
N ASN A 536 1.64 27.16 -11.86
CA ASN A 536 1.32 28.59 -11.82
C ASN A 536 1.27 29.32 -13.16
N TRP A 537 1.95 28.79 -14.16
CA TRP A 537 2.14 29.38 -15.47
C TRP A 537 1.27 28.72 -16.53
N ILE A 538 0.38 27.80 -16.13
CA ILE A 538 -0.62 27.19 -17.00
C ILE A 538 -2.02 27.34 -16.40
N VAL A 539 -3.02 27.31 -17.27
CA VAL A 539 -4.42 27.12 -16.89
C VAL A 539 -4.90 25.85 -17.55
N CYS A 540 -5.63 25.05 -16.79
CA CYS A 540 -6.22 23.81 -17.28
C CYS A 540 -7.74 23.87 -17.28
N SER A 541 -8.31 23.07 -18.16
CA SER A 541 -9.74 22.87 -18.31
C SER A 541 -10.30 22.05 -17.14
N ILE A 542 -11.61 22.16 -16.89
CA ILE A 542 -12.27 21.41 -15.79
C ILE A 542 -12.73 20.02 -16.23
N GLU A 543 -12.72 19.74 -17.54
CA GLU A 543 -13.08 18.44 -18.09
C GLU A 543 -12.10 17.36 -17.64
N SER A 544 -12.55 16.11 -17.67
CA SER A 544 -11.75 14.96 -17.28
C SER A 544 -11.47 14.07 -18.50
N PRO A 545 -10.19 13.85 -18.90
CA PRO A 545 -8.97 14.38 -18.28
C PRO A 545 -8.78 15.89 -18.55
N PRO A 546 -8.15 16.64 -17.63
CA PRO A 546 -7.90 18.07 -17.83
C PRO A 546 -6.94 18.30 -18.99
N ARG A 547 -7.23 19.35 -19.77
CA ARG A 547 -6.46 19.81 -20.92
C ARG A 547 -5.83 21.16 -20.63
N ILE A 548 -4.67 21.45 -21.22
CA ILE A 548 -4.02 22.76 -21.06
C ILE A 548 -4.70 23.77 -21.99
N THR A 549 -5.24 24.84 -21.44
CA THR A 549 -5.99 25.86 -22.18
C THR A 549 -5.26 27.18 -22.26
N GLN A 550 -4.36 27.49 -21.32
CA GLN A 550 -3.56 28.71 -21.36
C GLN A 550 -2.15 28.44 -20.87
N ILE A 551 -1.17 29.10 -21.48
CA ILE A 551 0.22 29.10 -21.03
C ILE A 551 0.72 30.54 -21.01
N ASN A 552 1.22 30.98 -19.86
CA ASN A 552 1.82 32.31 -19.69
C ASN A 552 3.17 32.19 -19.00
N ILE A 553 4.23 32.49 -19.77
CA ILE A 553 5.60 32.61 -19.26
C ILE A 553 6.20 33.96 -19.68
N SER A 554 5.34 34.98 -19.81
CA SER A 554 5.76 36.32 -20.23
C SER A 554 6.77 36.92 -19.24
N SER A 555 7.77 37.63 -19.76
CA SER A 555 8.78 38.33 -18.95
C SER A 555 9.56 37.42 -17.99
N THR A 556 9.75 36.14 -18.32
CA THR A 556 10.46 35.18 -17.46
C THR A 556 11.94 35.04 -17.80
N GLY A 557 12.41 35.67 -18.88
CA GLY A 557 13.79 35.53 -19.36
C GLY A 557 14.02 34.20 -20.08
N ALA A 558 12.96 33.50 -20.48
CA ALA A 558 13.05 32.25 -21.24
C ALA A 558 13.75 32.49 -22.59
N SER A 559 14.42 31.47 -23.10
CA SER A 559 15.24 31.53 -24.31
C SER A 559 15.21 30.20 -25.07
N GLY A 560 15.70 30.18 -26.30
CA GLY A 560 15.69 28.99 -27.17
C GLY A 560 14.62 29.07 -28.26
N LYS A 561 14.26 27.95 -28.87
CA LYS A 561 13.22 27.87 -29.91
C LYS A 561 11.87 27.49 -29.30
N ILE A 562 10.78 27.94 -29.91
CA ILE A 562 9.43 27.44 -29.57
C ILE A 562 9.31 26.02 -30.15
N PRO A 563 8.97 24.98 -29.36
CA PRO A 563 8.87 23.61 -29.85
C PRO A 563 7.67 23.41 -30.79
N SER A 564 7.83 22.57 -31.81
CA SER A 564 6.73 22.18 -32.72
C SER A 564 5.62 21.41 -32.00
N ASP A 565 5.94 20.71 -30.91
CA ASP A 565 4.99 19.86 -30.19
C ASP A 565 3.86 20.66 -29.52
N PHE A 566 4.02 21.98 -29.40
CA PHE A 566 2.94 22.88 -28.95
C PHE A 566 1.71 22.81 -29.87
N GLY A 567 1.89 22.43 -31.14
CA GLY A 567 0.78 22.19 -32.06
C GLY A 567 -0.16 21.04 -31.65
N ASN A 568 0.30 20.17 -30.75
CA ASN A 568 -0.51 19.07 -30.19
C ASN A 568 -1.45 19.53 -29.07
N LEU A 569 -1.29 20.75 -28.54
CA LEU A 569 -2.15 21.32 -27.51
C LEU A 569 -3.45 21.83 -28.13
N ASP A 570 -4.28 20.92 -28.63
CA ASP A 570 -5.48 21.20 -29.44
C ASP A 570 -6.64 21.91 -28.70
N GLN A 571 -6.50 22.16 -27.39
CA GLN A 571 -7.43 22.95 -26.58
C GLN A 571 -6.81 24.28 -26.11
N LEU A 572 -5.60 24.62 -26.55
CA LEU A 572 -4.92 25.84 -26.16
C LEU A 572 -5.66 27.05 -26.76
N THR A 573 -5.98 28.01 -25.91
CA THR A 573 -6.72 29.24 -26.24
C THR A 573 -5.86 30.48 -26.10
N VAL A 574 -4.91 30.48 -25.17
CA VAL A 574 -4.00 31.61 -24.91
C VAL A 574 -2.56 31.10 -24.81
N LEU A 575 -1.68 31.69 -25.60
CA LEU A 575 -0.24 31.46 -25.52
C LEU A 575 0.48 32.82 -25.40
N ASP A 576 0.98 33.14 -24.21
CA ASP A 576 1.73 34.37 -23.97
C ASP A 576 3.18 34.08 -23.57
N PHE A 577 4.07 34.22 -24.56
CA PHE A 577 5.52 34.10 -24.43
C PHE A 577 6.21 35.46 -24.60
N SER A 578 5.48 36.57 -24.48
CA SER A 578 6.01 37.91 -24.71
C SER A 578 7.14 38.31 -23.75
N ASN A 579 7.95 39.30 -24.14
CA ASN A 579 9.06 39.83 -23.34
C ASN A 579 10.08 38.76 -22.90
N ASN A 580 10.45 37.87 -23.81
CA ASN A 580 11.45 36.84 -23.58
C ASN A 580 12.58 36.96 -24.62
N THR A 581 13.42 35.93 -24.72
CA THR A 581 14.54 35.87 -25.67
C THR A 581 14.45 34.66 -26.60
N PHE A 582 13.23 34.22 -26.92
CA PHE A 582 13.01 33.15 -27.89
C PHE A 582 13.56 33.54 -29.27
N THR A 583 14.19 32.60 -29.95
CA THR A 583 14.84 32.75 -31.27
C THR A 583 14.33 31.67 -32.24
N GLY A 584 14.68 31.82 -33.52
CA GLY A 584 14.25 30.90 -34.58
C GLY A 584 12.90 31.28 -35.19
N GLU A 585 12.35 30.37 -35.97
CA GLU A 585 11.08 30.53 -36.69
C GLU A 585 9.91 30.05 -35.84
N LEU A 586 8.70 30.52 -36.17
CA LEU A 586 7.48 30.01 -35.58
C LEU A 586 7.14 28.64 -36.19
N PRO A 587 6.96 27.58 -35.38
CA PRO A 587 6.58 26.28 -35.92
C PRO A 587 5.24 26.36 -36.65
N GLU A 588 5.17 25.81 -37.87
CA GLU A 588 3.92 25.74 -38.64
C GLU A 588 2.82 24.98 -37.89
N SER A 589 3.20 24.03 -37.02
CA SER A 589 2.28 23.29 -36.17
C SER A 589 1.51 24.17 -35.18
N LEU A 590 1.97 25.38 -34.84
CA LEU A 590 1.15 26.29 -34.04
C LEU A 590 -0.15 26.68 -34.75
N ALA A 591 -0.15 26.69 -36.09
CA ALA A 591 -1.35 26.99 -36.86
C ALA A 591 -2.37 25.85 -36.89
N SER A 592 -2.03 24.64 -36.43
CA SER A 592 -3.01 23.55 -36.29
C SER A 592 -3.90 23.69 -35.05
N ILE A 593 -3.57 24.60 -34.13
CA ILE A 593 -4.34 24.85 -32.91
C ILE A 593 -5.55 25.74 -33.25
N THR A 594 -6.62 25.11 -33.72
CA THR A 594 -7.85 25.81 -34.14
C THR A 594 -8.59 26.54 -33.01
N THR A 595 -8.28 26.22 -31.75
CA THR A 595 -8.87 26.84 -30.55
C THR A 595 -8.16 28.12 -30.12
N LEU A 596 -7.00 28.44 -30.70
CA LEU A 596 -6.15 29.56 -30.26
C LEU A 596 -6.84 30.90 -30.55
N ARG A 597 -7.01 31.70 -29.49
CA ARG A 597 -7.64 33.03 -29.54
C ARG A 597 -6.63 34.15 -29.37
N GLU A 598 -5.60 33.90 -28.58
CA GLU A 598 -4.55 34.86 -28.29
C GLU A 598 -3.17 34.19 -28.44
N LEU A 599 -2.34 34.78 -29.30
CA LEU A 599 -0.94 34.43 -29.47
C LEU A 599 -0.10 35.69 -29.27
N ASN A 600 0.51 35.84 -28.10
CA ASN A 600 1.37 36.96 -27.79
C ASN A 600 2.84 36.53 -27.74
N LEU A 601 3.60 36.97 -28.73
CA LEU A 601 5.02 36.66 -28.90
C LEU A 601 5.88 37.93 -28.96
N ALA A 602 5.27 39.08 -28.62
CA ALA A 602 5.92 40.38 -28.71
C ALA A 602 7.23 40.43 -27.93
N HIS A 603 8.17 41.27 -28.37
CA HIS A 603 9.45 41.47 -27.68
C HIS A 603 10.25 40.17 -27.47
N ASN A 604 10.34 39.36 -28.52
CA ASN A 604 11.26 38.23 -28.64
C ASN A 604 12.25 38.46 -29.80
N LYS A 605 13.14 37.49 -30.07
CA LYS A 605 14.12 37.50 -31.17
C LYS A 605 13.75 36.48 -32.27
N LEU A 606 12.44 36.28 -32.48
CA LEU A 606 11.90 35.39 -33.49
C LEU A 606 12.08 36.00 -34.90
N GLY A 607 12.26 35.15 -35.90
CA GLY A 607 12.36 35.54 -37.32
C GLY A 607 11.58 34.58 -38.21
N GLY A 608 11.76 34.68 -39.53
CA GLY A 608 11.05 33.86 -40.51
C GLY A 608 9.61 34.30 -40.77
N ASP A 609 8.86 33.44 -41.45
CA ASP A 609 7.48 33.70 -41.85
C ASP A 609 6.49 33.39 -40.71
N ILE A 610 5.38 34.12 -40.68
CA ILE A 610 4.28 33.83 -39.76
C ILE A 610 3.43 32.71 -40.38
N PRO A 611 3.19 31.58 -39.68
CA PRO A 611 2.34 30.51 -40.17
C PRO A 611 0.92 31.00 -40.52
N ILE A 612 0.28 30.35 -41.49
CA ILE A 612 -1.08 30.69 -41.89
C ILE A 612 -2.07 30.06 -40.89
N PHE A 613 -2.51 30.84 -39.91
CA PHE A 613 -3.56 30.43 -38.98
C PHE A 613 -4.91 30.40 -39.72
N GLN A 614 -5.51 29.22 -39.81
CA GLN A 614 -6.86 29.09 -40.35
C GLN A 614 -7.86 29.59 -39.32
N ILE A 615 -8.38 30.80 -39.52
CA ILE A 615 -9.47 31.34 -38.71
C ILE A 615 -10.74 30.60 -39.12
N ILE A 616 -11.15 29.61 -38.32
CA ILE A 616 -12.50 29.05 -38.43
C ILE A 616 -13.42 30.02 -37.69
N MET A 617 -14.12 30.89 -38.44
CA MET A 617 -15.21 31.67 -37.86
C MET A 617 -16.35 30.69 -37.49
N GLN A 618 -16.41 30.29 -36.21
CA GLN A 618 -17.51 29.55 -35.62
C GLN A 618 -18.46 30.48 -34.86
#